data_AF-A0A0R3KPT8-F1
#
_entry.id   AF-A0A0R3KPT8-F1
#
_cell.length_a   1.000
_cell.length_b   1.000
_cell.length_c   1.000
_cell.angle_alpha   90.00
_cell.angle_beta   90.00
_cell.angle_gamma   90.00
#
_symmetry.space_group_name_H-M   'P 1'
#
loop_
_entity.id
_entity.type
_entity.pdbx_description
1 polymer ?
#
loop_
_entity_poly.entity_id
_entity_poly.type
_entity_poly.pdbx_seq_one_letter_code
_entity_poly.pdbx_strand_id
1 'polypeptide(L)' 'MYLAKKITSRSLPDIGRRFGGRDHATVLHAVRKIEAKAEKDPVLSAEIERIKENIPEIRI' A
#
# COMPACT_ATOMS: atom_id res chain seq x y z
N MET A 1 -0.87 1.66 3.74
CA MET A 1 -0.89 2.61 2.61
C MET A 1 -0.45 1.96 1.30
N TYR A 2 0.75 1.37 1.21
CA TYR A 2 1.21 0.66 0.02
C TYR A 2 0.21 -0.39 -0.51
N LEU A 3 -0.15 -1.38 0.31
CA LEU A 3 -1.12 -2.42 -0.07
C LEU A 3 -2.46 -1.83 -0.50
N ALA A 4 -3.00 -0.86 0.25
CA ALA A 4 -4.24 -0.16 -0.12
C ALA A 4 -4.16 0.46 -1.53
N LYS A 5 -3.01 0.98 -1.95
CA LYS A 5 -2.83 1.52 -3.30
C LYS A 5 -2.69 0.43 -4.37
N LYS A 6 -2.15 -0.74 -4.03
CA LYS A 6 -1.94 -1.86 -4.96
C LYS A 6 -3.19 -2.70 -5.18
N ILE A 7 -4.02 -2.88 -4.16
CA ILE A 7 -5.17 -3.80 -4.20
C ILE A 7 -6.51 -3.09 -4.36
N THR A 8 -6.53 -1.75 -4.39
CA THR A 8 -7.77 -0.97 -4.61
C THR A 8 -7.59 0.08 -5.69
N SER A 9 -8.68 0.47 -6.32
CA SER A 9 -8.74 1.58 -7.30
C SER A 9 -8.73 2.97 -6.65
N ARG A 10 -8.57 3.07 -5.32
CA ARG A 10 -8.65 4.36 -4.60
C ARG A 10 -7.51 5.31 -4.98
N SER A 11 -7.83 6.60 -4.99
CA SER A 11 -6.87 7.68 -5.26
C SER A 11 -5.97 7.93 -4.05
N LEU A 12 -4.79 8.53 -4.27
CA LEU A 12 -3.87 8.88 -3.17
C LEU A 12 -4.51 9.80 -2.12
N PRO A 13 -5.29 10.84 -2.48
CA PRO A 13 -6.01 11.65 -1.50
C PRO A 13 -7.03 10.82 -0.69
N ASP A 14 -7.76 9.91 -1.34
CA ASP A 14 -8.76 9.10 -0.63
C ASP A 14 -8.14 8.11 0.35
N ILE A 15 -7.02 7.49 -0.05
CA ILE A 15 -6.20 6.68 0.86
C ILE A 15 -5.71 7.57 2.01
N GLY A 16 -5.15 8.74 1.74
CA GLY A 16 -4.65 9.66 2.77
C GLY A 16 -5.71 9.98 3.83
N ARG A 17 -6.92 10.35 3.39
CA ARG A 17 -8.07 10.59 4.29
C ARG A 17 -8.39 9.40 5.17
N ARG A 18 -8.45 8.18 4.61
CA ARG A 18 -8.74 6.93 5.34
C ARG A 18 -7.63 6.53 6.30
N PHE A 19 -6.41 6.98 6.06
CA PHE A 19 -5.25 6.73 6.89
C PHE A 19 -4.99 7.87 7.90
N GLY A 20 -6.05 8.44 8.48
CA GLY A 20 -5.98 9.47 9.52
C GLY A 20 -5.81 10.89 9.00
N GLY A 21 -6.40 11.21 7.84
CA GLY A 21 -6.30 12.57 7.27
C GLY A 21 -4.91 12.92 6.73
N ARG A 22 -4.09 11.92 6.37
CA ARG A 22 -2.74 12.15 5.83
C ARG A 22 -2.79 12.80 4.45
N ASP A 23 -1.84 13.68 4.17
CA ASP A 23 -1.69 14.28 2.84
C ASP A 23 -1.35 13.22 1.77
N HIS A 24 -1.85 13.43 0.56
CA HIS A 24 -1.64 12.54 -0.57
C HIS A 24 -0.15 12.30 -0.91
N ALA A 25 0.73 13.29 -0.70
CA ALA A 25 2.17 13.16 -0.88
C ALA A 25 2.79 12.22 0.17
N THR A 26 2.22 12.14 1.39
CA THR A 26 2.63 11.15 2.40
C THR A 26 2.31 9.74 1.93
N VAL A 27 1.15 9.54 1.32
CA VAL A 27 0.77 8.25 0.72
C VAL A 27 1.73 7.91 -0.42
N LEU A 28 2.00 8.86 -1.32
CA LEU A 28 2.95 8.68 -2.43
C LEU A 28 4.34 8.28 -1.92
N HIS A 29 4.86 8.97 -0.90
CA HIS A 29 6.14 8.67 -0.29
C HIS A 29 6.14 7.26 0.31
N ALA A 30 5.10 6.88 1.05
CA ALA A 30 5.00 5.55 1.64
C ALA A 30 4.94 4.44 0.56
N VAL A 31 4.22 4.68 -0.54
CA VAL A 31 4.16 3.74 -1.67
C VAL A 31 5.56 3.55 -2.27
N ARG A 32 6.22 4.63 -2.70
CA ARG A 32 7.55 4.56 -3.33
C ARG A 32 8.60 3.94 -2.41
N LYS A 33 8.54 4.26 -1.12
CA LYS A 33 9.46 3.72 -0.11
C LYS A 33 9.33 2.20 0.02
N ILE A 34 8.11 1.68 0.04
CA ILE A 34 7.89 0.23 0.14
C ILE A 34 8.20 -0.46 -1.20
N GLU A 35 7.89 0.15 -2.33
CA GLU A 35 8.28 -0.37 -3.66
C GLU A 35 9.78 -0.56 -3.79
N ALA A 36 10.56 0.49 -3.52
CA ALA A 36 12.02 0.44 -3.64
C ALA A 36 12.66 -0.53 -2.63
N LYS A 37 12.01 -0.79 -1.49
CA LYS A 37 12.48 -1.78 -0.52
C LYS A 37 12.15 -3.21 -0.97
N ALA A 38 10.91 -3.45 -1.40
CA ALA A 38 10.47 -4.76 -1.85
C ALA A 38 11.24 -5.26 -3.09
N GLU A 39 11.66 -4.34 -3.96
CA GLU A 39 12.52 -4.65 -5.11
C GLU A 39 13.89 -5.22 -4.69
N LYS A 40 14.42 -4.79 -3.54
CA LYS A 40 15.78 -5.14 -3.07
C LYS A 40 15.79 -6.21 -1.99
N ASP A 41 14.63 -6.54 -1.43
CA ASP A 41 14.49 -7.44 -0.30
C ASP A 41 13.45 -8.53 -0.63
N PRO A 42 13.90 -9.72 -1.07
CA PRO A 42 13.03 -10.84 -1.37
C PRO A 42 12.21 -11.32 -0.17
N VAL A 43 12.71 -11.16 1.06
CA VAL A 43 12.00 -11.55 2.28
C VAL A 43 10.82 -10.61 2.51
N LEU A 44 11.04 -9.30 2.38
CA LEU A 44 9.97 -8.31 2.44
C LEU A 44 8.94 -8.52 1.33
N SER A 45 9.39 -8.82 0.11
CA SER A 45 8.51 -9.10 -1.02
C SER A 45 7.59 -10.30 -0.74
N ALA A 46 8.16 -11.40 -0.24
CA ALA A 46 7.38 -12.58 0.16
C ALA A 46 6.40 -12.27 1.30
N GLU A 47 6.79 -11.46 2.29
CA GLU A 47 5.90 -11.05 3.38
C GLU A 47 4.73 -10.18 2.87
N ILE A 48 5.00 -9.26 1.93
CA ILE A 48 3.98 -8.43 1.29
C ILE A 48 2.93 -9.29 0.57
N GLU A 49 3.37 -10.27 -0.23
CA GLU A 49 2.44 -11.17 -0.93
C GLU A 49 1.65 -12.04 0.05
N ARG A 50 2.29 -12.57 1.09
CA ARG A 50 1.58 -13.32 2.15
C ARG A 50 0.51 -12.47 2.83
N ILE A 51 0.80 -11.21 3.16
CA ILE A 51 -0.18 -10.32 3.78
C ILE A 51 -1.34 -10.06 2.81
N LYS A 52 -1.03 -9.84 1.53
CA LYS A 52 -2.03 -9.58 0.48
C LYS A 52 -3.00 -10.73 0.30
N GLU A 53 -2.54 -11.99 0.36
CA GLU A 53 -3.40 -13.18 0.31
C GLU A 53 -4.37 -13.28 1.50
N ASN A 54 -4.00 -12.73 2.65
CA ASN A 54 -4.82 -12.74 3.86
C ASN A 54 -5.80 -11.56 3.95
N ILE A 55 -5.76 -10.62 3.00
CA ILE A 55 -6.74 -9.54 2.94
C ILE A 55 -7.96 -10.06 2.17
N PRO A 56 -9.13 -10.20 2.83
CA PRO A 56 -10.33 -10.61 2.12
C PRO A 56 -10.62 -9.61 1.00
N GLU A 57 -11.05 -10.09 -0.17
CA GLU A 57 -11.41 -9.22 -1.30
C GLU A 57 -12.43 -8.17 -0.83
N ILE A 58 -11.96 -6.97 -0.55
CA ILE A 58 -12.85 -5.85 -0.27
C ILE A 58 -13.36 -5.41 -1.63
N ARG A 59 -14.49 -5.98 -2.05
CA ARG A 59 -15.32 -5.42 -3.12
C ARG A 59 -15.76 -4.02 -2.67
N ILE A 60 -15.13 -3.00 -3.25
CA ILE A 60 -15.58 -1.61 -3.19
C ILE A 60 -15.95 -1.21 -4.60
#